data_AF-A0A059LJU0-F1
#
_entry.id   AF-A0A059LJU0-F1
#
_cell.length_a   1.000
_cell.length_b   1.000
_cell.length_c   1.000
_cell.angle_alpha   90.00
_cell.angle_beta   90.00
_cell.angle_gamma   90.00
#
_symmetry.space_group_name_H-M   'P 1'
#
loop_
_entity.id
_entity.type
_entity.pdbx_description
1 polymer ?
#
loop_
_entity_poly.entity_id
_entity_poly.type
_entity_poly.pdbx_seq_one_letter_code
_entity_poly.pdbx_strand_id
1 'polypeptide(L)'
;MLGVGDVSPIEQFCNMTYTPATPEELAFLGTMQYVNLTAGDIAYYRFGNHSLGNPALVMVPGFGSTMSSWPLRMLETLAETQEVVIMDNVGQGFSTVRWGNGSAGGYV
;
A
#
# COMPACT_ATOMS: atom_id res chain seq x y z
N MET A 1 -2.29 -42.96 -25.49
CA MET A 1 -1.91 -41.55 -25.67
C MET A 1 -2.46 -40.81 -24.45
N LEU A 2 -1.65 -40.61 -23.40
CA LEU A 2 -2.09 -40.02 -22.14
C LEU A 2 -2.05 -38.50 -22.28
N GLY A 3 -3.21 -37.84 -22.17
CA GLY A 3 -3.32 -36.38 -22.14
C GLY A 3 -2.72 -35.86 -20.84
N VAL A 4 -1.82 -34.90 -20.96
CA VAL A 4 -1.17 -34.21 -19.84
C VAL A 4 -2.26 -33.61 -18.95
N GLY A 5 -2.20 -33.92 -17.65
CA GLY A 5 -3.21 -33.55 -16.66
C GLY A 5 -3.40 -32.04 -16.58
N ASP A 6 -4.65 -31.62 -16.67
CA ASP A 6 -5.06 -30.25 -16.36
C ASP A 6 -4.82 -30.01 -14.86
N VAL A 7 -3.85 -29.15 -14.55
CA VAL A 7 -3.58 -28.68 -13.19
C VAL A 7 -4.83 -27.95 -12.70
N SER A 8 -5.35 -28.31 -11.54
CA SER A 8 -6.61 -27.73 -11.06
C SER A 8 -6.45 -26.21 -10.83
N PRO A 9 -7.53 -25.41 -10.94
CA PRO A 9 -7.46 -23.97 -10.66
C PRO A 9 -6.94 -23.65 -9.25
N ILE A 10 -7.18 -24.54 -8.29
CA ILE A 10 -6.68 -24.43 -6.91
C ILE A 10 -5.17 -24.65 -6.87
N GLU A 11 -4.65 -25.66 -7.57
CA GLU A 11 -3.20 -25.88 -7.67
C GLU A 11 -2.50 -24.75 -8.41
N GLN A 12 -3.13 -24.14 -9.43
CA GLN A 12 -2.61 -22.93 -10.07
C GLN A 12 -2.57 -21.75 -9.11
N PHE A 13 -3.62 -21.56 -8.29
CA PHE A 13 -3.64 -20.51 -7.28
C PHE A 13 -2.57 -20.72 -6.20
N CYS A 14 -2.45 -21.94 -5.68
CA CYS A 14 -1.45 -22.29 -4.67
C CYS A 14 -0.01 -22.21 -5.21
N ASN A 15 0.19 -22.41 -6.51
CA ASN A 15 1.50 -22.30 -7.16
C ASN A 15 1.77 -20.90 -7.72
N MET A 16 0.87 -19.94 -7.49
CA MET A 16 1.04 -18.56 -7.92
C MET A 16 2.04 -17.88 -6.99
N THR A 17 3.25 -17.65 -7.49
CA THR A 17 4.25 -16.89 -6.75
C THR A 17 3.82 -15.42 -6.74
N TYR A 18 3.86 -14.77 -5.57
CA TYR A 18 3.65 -13.33 -5.49
C TYR A 18 4.60 -12.64 -6.47
N THR A 19 4.03 -11.97 -7.46
CA THR A 19 4.80 -11.17 -8.41
C THR A 19 4.85 -9.76 -7.82
N PRO A 20 6.05 -9.24 -7.50
CA PRO A 20 6.16 -7.86 -7.03
C PRO A 20 5.67 -6.92 -8.14
N ALA A 21 4.99 -5.86 -7.73
CA ALA A 21 4.46 -4.87 -8.67
C ALA A 21 5.58 -4.19 -9.46
N THR A 22 5.32 -3.94 -10.74
CA THR A 22 6.26 -3.18 -11.59
C THR A 22 6.22 -1.68 -11.26
N PRO A 23 7.27 -0.92 -11.60
CA PRO A 23 7.23 0.54 -11.47
C PRO A 23 6.06 1.18 -12.22
N GLU A 24 5.68 0.64 -13.38
CA GLU A 24 4.54 1.11 -14.16
C GLU A 24 3.21 0.90 -13.41
N GLU A 25 3.03 -0.24 -12.76
CA GLU A 25 1.84 -0.53 -11.94
C GLU A 25 1.76 0.37 -10.70
N LEU A 26 2.88 0.86 -10.19
CA LEU A 26 2.92 1.77 -9.04
C LEU A 26 2.79 3.25 -9.44
N ALA A 27 2.87 3.58 -10.72
CA ALA A 27 2.93 4.97 -11.18
C ALA A 27 1.70 5.80 -10.75
N PHE A 28 0.53 5.19 -10.63
CA PHE A 28 -0.71 5.89 -10.23
C PHE A 28 -0.69 6.39 -8.78
N LEU A 29 0.15 5.83 -7.91
CA LEU A 29 0.30 6.27 -6.52
C LEU A 29 0.96 7.66 -6.42
N GLY A 30 1.70 8.06 -7.46
CA GLY A 30 2.41 9.32 -7.51
C GLY A 30 3.62 9.35 -6.58
N THR A 31 3.96 10.54 -6.09
CA THR A 31 5.11 10.75 -5.20
C THR A 31 4.72 10.52 -3.74
N MET A 32 5.54 9.76 -3.01
CA MET A 32 5.39 9.58 -1.57
C MET A 32 5.55 10.93 -0.86
N GLN A 33 4.67 11.18 0.11
CA GLN A 33 4.63 12.40 0.89
C GLN A 33 4.88 12.08 2.37
N TYR A 34 5.23 13.12 3.12
CA TYR A 34 5.48 13.03 4.55
C TYR A 34 4.74 14.14 5.29
N VAL A 35 4.11 13.79 6.42
CA VAL A 35 3.63 14.76 7.39
C VAL A 35 4.48 14.68 8.65
N ASN A 36 4.99 15.83 9.10
CA ASN A 36 5.86 15.92 10.27
C ASN A 36 5.00 16.08 11.54
N LEU A 37 5.09 15.13 12.46
CA LEU A 37 4.41 15.17 13.76
C LEU A 37 5.44 15.20 14.89
N THR A 38 5.07 15.71 16.06
CA THR A 38 5.95 15.70 17.24
C THR A 38 6.49 14.30 17.56
N ALA A 39 5.67 13.26 17.33
CA ALA A 39 6.02 11.86 17.59
C ALA A 39 6.87 11.20 16.50
N GLY A 40 7.01 11.79 15.31
CA GLY A 40 7.64 11.16 14.15
C GLY A 40 7.03 11.62 12.84
N ASP A 41 7.67 11.28 11.73
CA ASP A 41 7.14 11.57 10.40
C ASP A 41 6.26 10.41 9.93
N ILE A 42 5.11 10.72 9.34
CA ILE A 42 4.22 9.73 8.71
C ILE A 42 4.40 9.79 7.20
N ALA A 43 4.80 8.67 6.62
CA ALA A 43 4.84 8.49 5.17
C ALA A 43 3.45 8.10 4.64
N TYR A 44 3.06 8.67 3.51
CA TYR A 44 1.79 8.37 2.86
C TYR A 44 1.83 8.58 1.33
N TYR A 45 0.92 7.92 0.63
CA TYR A 45 0.54 8.28 -0.75
C TYR A 45 -0.86 8.89 -0.75
N ARG A 46 -1.09 9.80 -1.71
CA ARG A 46 -2.35 10.51 -1.91
C ARG A 46 -2.64 10.58 -3.41
N PHE A 47 -3.70 9.91 -3.85
CA PHE A 47 -4.01 9.72 -5.28
C PHE A 47 -5.53 9.59 -5.49
N GLY A 48 -5.96 9.48 -6.75
CA GLY A 48 -7.37 9.32 -7.11
C GLY A 48 -8.11 10.63 -7.33
N ASN A 49 -9.45 10.56 -7.31
CA ASN A 49 -10.30 11.65 -7.79
C ASN A 49 -10.77 12.59 -6.69
N HIS A 50 -10.21 13.80 -6.66
CA HIS A 50 -10.59 14.87 -5.72
C HIS A 50 -11.83 15.68 -6.18
N SER A 51 -12.29 15.48 -7.42
CA SER A 51 -13.26 16.37 -8.08
C SER A 51 -14.72 15.92 -7.93
N LEU A 52 -14.96 14.67 -7.51
CA LEU A 52 -16.31 14.10 -7.41
C LEU A 52 -17.05 14.47 -6.11
N GLY A 53 -16.44 15.25 -5.22
CA GLY A 53 -17.05 15.71 -3.98
C GLY A 53 -17.19 14.64 -2.89
N ASN A 54 -16.78 13.40 -3.17
CA ASN A 54 -16.66 12.35 -2.15
C ASN A 54 -15.54 12.72 -1.15
N PRO A 55 -15.73 12.45 0.16
CA PRO A 55 -14.67 12.63 1.13
C PRO A 55 -13.50 11.69 0.83
N ALA A 56 -12.28 12.13 1.15
CA ALA A 56 -11.10 11.29 1.00
C ALA A 56 -11.19 10.04 1.89
N LEU A 57 -10.83 8.89 1.34
CA LEU A 57 -10.73 7.63 2.07
C LEU A 57 -9.32 7.47 2.65
N VAL A 58 -9.21 7.42 3.97
CA VAL A 58 -7.94 7.14 4.67
C VAL A 58 -7.87 5.67 5.05
N MET A 59 -6.83 4.98 4.59
CA MET A 59 -6.64 3.56 4.81
C MET A 59 -5.46 3.33 5.76
N VAL A 60 -5.76 2.72 6.91
CA VAL A 60 -4.80 2.46 7.99
C VAL A 60 -4.45 0.97 8.00
N PRO A 61 -3.17 0.59 7.81
CA PRO A 61 -2.77 -0.81 7.79
C PRO A 61 -2.91 -1.44 9.18
N GLY A 62 -3.24 -2.73 9.19
CA GLY A 62 -3.28 -3.55 10.40
C GLY A 62 -1.89 -3.87 10.94
N PHE A 63 -1.83 -4.61 12.05
CA PHE A 63 -0.57 -5.04 12.67
C PHE A 63 0.28 -5.88 11.71
N GLY A 64 1.59 -5.59 11.63
CA GLY A 64 2.55 -6.31 10.78
C GLY A 64 2.44 -5.99 9.28
N SER A 65 1.85 -4.86 8.93
CA SER A 65 1.56 -4.45 7.56
C SER A 65 1.95 -2.99 7.35
N THR A 66 2.13 -2.59 6.08
CA THR A 66 2.50 -1.22 5.67
C THR A 66 1.56 -0.73 4.58
N MET A 67 1.70 0.52 4.15
CA MET A 67 0.92 1.04 3.03
C MET A 67 1.14 0.28 1.71
N SER A 68 2.27 -0.43 1.56
CA SER A 68 2.54 -1.24 0.36
C SER A 68 1.84 -2.60 0.37
N SER A 69 1.20 -2.99 1.48
CA SER A 69 0.53 -4.30 1.60
C SER A 69 -0.89 -4.31 1.02
N TRP A 70 -1.44 -3.15 0.65
CA TRP A 70 -2.76 -3.07 0.01
C TRP A 70 -2.73 -3.63 -1.42
N PRO A 71 -3.72 -4.44 -1.83
CA PRO A 71 -3.80 -4.91 -3.22
C PRO A 71 -3.96 -3.75 -4.22
N LEU A 72 -3.06 -3.62 -5.20
CA LEU A 72 -3.06 -2.48 -6.14
C LEU A 72 -4.38 -2.34 -6.91
N ARG A 73 -4.94 -3.44 -7.43
CA ARG A 73 -6.23 -3.43 -8.13
C ARG A 73 -7.37 -2.84 -7.29
N MET A 74 -7.35 -3.10 -5.98
CA MET A 74 -8.34 -2.53 -5.06
C MET A 74 -8.13 -1.02 -4.95
N LEU A 75 -6.87 -0.57 -4.80
CA LEU A 75 -6.54 0.85 -4.73
C LEU A 75 -6.93 1.61 -6.00
N GLU A 76 -6.65 1.06 -7.19
CA GLU A 76 -7.06 1.63 -8.47
C GLU A 76 -8.58 1.79 -8.55
N THR A 77 -9.34 0.75 -8.19
CA THR A 77 -10.81 0.77 -8.22
C THR A 77 -11.37 1.84 -7.27
N LEU A 78 -10.78 2.01 -6.09
CA LEU A 78 -11.20 3.06 -5.15
C LEU A 78 -10.87 4.46 -5.69
N ALA A 79 -9.69 4.61 -6.31
CA ALA A 79 -9.19 5.86 -6.85
C ALA A 79 -10.03 6.43 -8.01
N GLU A 80 -10.78 5.59 -8.73
CA GLU A 80 -11.69 6.00 -9.81
C GLU A 80 -12.79 6.94 -9.30
N THR A 81 -13.27 6.73 -8.08
CA THR A 81 -14.49 7.38 -7.55
C THR A 81 -14.23 8.37 -6.43
N GLN A 82 -13.07 8.29 -5.77
CA GLN A 82 -12.71 9.21 -4.69
C GLN A 82 -11.20 9.31 -4.54
N GLU A 83 -10.78 10.31 -3.78
CA GLU A 83 -9.42 10.43 -3.30
C GLU A 83 -9.12 9.31 -2.28
N VAL A 84 -7.93 8.72 -2.38
CA VAL A 84 -7.43 7.68 -1.48
C VAL A 84 -6.10 8.13 -0.86
N VAL A 85 -6.00 7.95 0.46
CA VAL A 85 -4.78 8.15 1.24
C VAL A 85 -4.41 6.84 1.92
N ILE A 86 -3.26 6.28 1.56
CA ILE A 86 -2.66 5.12 2.24
C ILE A 86 -1.44 5.60 3.02
N MET A 87 -1.28 5.13 4.26
CA MET A 87 -0.21 5.60 5.15
C MET A 87 0.47 4.45 5.89
N ASP A 88 1.71 4.68 6.28
CA ASP A 88 2.40 3.83 7.24
C ASP A 88 2.10 4.29 8.67
N ASN A 89 1.80 3.36 9.58
CA ASN A 89 1.69 3.70 11.00
C ASN A 89 3.04 4.22 11.54
N VAL A 90 3.01 4.97 12.66
CA VAL A 90 4.23 5.46 13.33
C VAL A 90 5.22 4.31 13.57
N GLY A 91 6.47 4.50 13.13
CA GLY A 91 7.53 3.50 13.31
C GLY A 91 7.37 2.22 12.48
N GLN A 92 6.61 2.26 11.38
CA GLN A 92 6.48 1.17 10.40
C GLN A 92 6.83 1.66 9.00
N GLY A 93 7.34 0.76 8.14
CA GLY A 93 7.69 1.10 6.77
C GLY A 93 8.59 2.34 6.66
N PHE A 94 8.11 3.34 5.93
CA PHE A 94 8.79 4.61 5.70
C PHE A 94 8.48 5.68 6.76
N SER A 95 7.52 5.43 7.67
CA SER A 95 7.23 6.30 8.82
C SER A 95 8.31 6.14 9.91
N THR A 96 8.57 7.23 10.62
CA THR A 96 9.57 7.27 11.70
C THR A 96 8.92 7.46 13.06
N VAL A 97 9.71 7.24 14.10
CA VAL A 97 9.35 7.58 15.48
C VAL A 97 10.49 8.39 16.11
N ARG A 98 10.14 9.45 16.85
CA ARG A 98 11.08 10.29 17.57
C ARG A 98 11.18 9.83 19.02
N TRP A 99 12.39 9.45 19.43
CA TRP A 99 12.71 9.06 20.81
C TRP A 99 13.84 9.95 21.32
N GLY A 100 13.56 10.77 22.33
CA GLY A 100 14.55 11.71 22.88
C GLY A 100 15.10 12.65 21.80
N ASN A 101 16.44 12.72 21.66
CA ASN A 101 17.12 13.56 20.66
C ASN A 101 17.31 12.88 19.28
N GLY A 102 16.68 11.74 19.02
CA GLY A 102 16.87 10.98 17.78
C GLY A 102 15.57 10.51 17.13
N SER A 103 15.69 10.06 15.89
CA SER A 103 14.61 9.42 15.11
C SER A 103 15.02 8.01 14.71
N ALA A 104 14.14 7.03 14.91
CA ALA A 104 14.30 5.66 14.43
C ALA A 104 13.39 5.42 13.21
N GLY A 105 13.91 4.69 12.22
CA GLY A 105 13.15 4.22 11.06
C GLY A 105 12.15 3.12 11.41
N GLY A 106 11.29 2.78 10.45
CA GLY A 106 10.23 1.79 10.67
C GLY A 106 10.73 0.35 10.82
N TYR A 107 10.05 -0.44 11.64
CA TYR A 107 10.34 -1.86 11.89
C TYR A 107 9.21 -2.76 11.36
N VAL A 108 8.90 -2.69 10.07
CA VAL A 108 8.04 -3.66 9.34
C VAL A 108 8.47 -3.65 7.88
#